data_AF-A0A5P2BDQ9-F1
#
_entry.id   AF-A0A5P2BDQ9-F1
#
_cell.length_a   1.000
_cell.length_b   1.000
_cell.length_c   1.000
_cell.angle_alpha   90.00
_cell.angle_beta   90.00
_cell.angle_gamma   90.00
#
_symmetry.space_group_name_H-M   'P 1'
#
loop_
_entity.id
_entity.type
_entity.pdbx_description
1 polymer ?
#
loop_
_entity_poly.entity_id
_entity_poly.type
_entity_poly.pdbx_seq_one_letter_code
_entity_poly.pdbx_strand_id
1 'polypeptide(L)' 'MNAPLISGDLAATEADVSPATIRKWVQLGHLKAAGRQGRRSMYRLEDVFAAERCVRRAARAQS' A
#
# COMPACT_ATOMS: atom_id res chain seq x y z
N MET A 1 -9.92 -0.50 -16.36
CA MET A 1 -10.08 0.90 -15.90
C MET A 1 -8.76 1.32 -15.27
N ASN A 2 -8.21 2.48 -15.65
CA ASN A 2 -6.87 2.92 -15.26
C ASN A 2 -6.89 3.42 -13.80
N ALA A 3 -6.52 2.56 -12.84
CA ALA A 3 -6.47 2.95 -11.43
C ALA A 3 -5.40 4.04 -11.22
N PRO A 4 -5.68 5.09 -10.43
CA PRO A 4 -4.73 6.16 -10.20
C PRO A 4 -3.46 5.61 -9.54
N LEU A 5 -2.32 5.97 -10.11
CA LEU A 5 -1.00 5.70 -9.55
C LEU A 5 -0.64 6.81 -8.57
N ILE A 6 -0.32 6.42 -7.35
CA ILE A 6 0.02 7.33 -6.26
C ILE A 6 1.41 7.00 -5.72
N SER A 7 2.09 8.02 -5.17
CA SER A 7 3.37 7.87 -4.49
C SER A 7 3.21 7.10 -3.18
N GLY A 8 4.32 6.59 -2.63
CA GLY A 8 4.30 5.90 -1.34
C GLY A 8 3.94 6.81 -0.15
N ASP A 9 4.26 8.09 -0.23
CA ASP A 9 3.84 9.11 0.74
C ASP A 9 2.33 9.35 0.66
N LEU A 10 1.76 9.55 -0.53
CA LEU A 10 0.32 9.71 -0.70
C LEU A 10 -0.44 8.43 -0.30
N ALA A 11 0.06 7.25 -0.68
CA ALA A 11 -0.51 5.96 -0.28
C ALA A 11 -0.60 5.79 1.24
N ALA A 12 0.41 6.29 1.97
CA ALA A 12 0.42 6.24 3.42
C ALA A 12 -0.69 7.12 4.02
N THR A 13 -0.84 8.35 3.50
CA THR A 13 -1.93 9.26 3.90
C THR A 13 -3.30 8.67 3.60
N GLU A 14 -3.53 8.14 2.40
CA GLU A 14 -4.84 7.59 2.00
C GLU A 14 -5.25 6.36 2.83
N ALA A 15 -4.28 5.52 3.24
CA ALA A 15 -4.54 4.36 4.08
C ALA A 15 -4.49 4.65 5.59
N ASP A 16 -4.25 5.91 5.98
CA ASP A 16 -4.06 6.33 7.38
C ASP A 16 -2.98 5.49 8.09
N VAL A 17 -1.83 5.32 7.45
CA VAL A 17 -0.67 4.60 7.97
C VAL A 17 0.62 5.39 7.80
N SER A 18 1.69 4.97 8.49
CA SER A 18 3.01 5.54 8.24
C SER A 18 3.61 5.06 6.90
N PRO A 19 4.46 5.86 6.23
CA PRO A 19 5.18 5.42 5.03
C PRO A 19 6.07 4.18 5.26
N ALA A 20 6.51 3.95 6.50
CA ALA A 20 7.22 2.73 6.87
C ALA A 20 6.33 1.48 6.77
N THR A 21 5.04 1.62 7.09
CA THR A 21 4.05 0.54 6.98
C THR A 21 3.83 0.16 5.52
N ILE A 22 3.72 1.14 4.61
CA ILE A 22 3.65 0.88 3.16
C ILE A 22 4.86 0.09 2.68
N ARG A 23 6.08 0.48 3.09
CA ARG A 23 7.31 -0.28 2.77
C ARG A 23 7.24 -1.71 3.31
N LYS A 24 6.77 -1.88 4.55
CA LYS A 24 6.60 -3.20 5.16
C LYS A 24 5.59 -4.06 4.40
N TRP A 25 4.47 -3.50 3.94
CA TRP A 25 3.50 -4.22 3.11
C TRP A 25 4.12 -4.67 1.78
N VAL A 26 4.96 -3.86 1.16
CA VAL A 26 5.68 -4.25 -0.06
C VAL A 26 6.69 -5.37 0.23
N GLN A 27 7.47 -5.26 1.30
CA GLN A 27 8.44 -6.27 1.69
C GLN A 27 7.79 -7.61 2.02
N LEU A 28 6.62 -7.59 2.68
CA LEU A 28 5.84 -8.78 3.01
C LEU A 28 4.99 -9.30 1.83
N GLY A 29 5.00 -8.62 0.69
CA GLY A 29 4.23 -9.02 -0.50
C GLY A 29 2.72 -8.73 -0.42
N HIS A 30 2.26 -7.98 0.59
CA HIS A 30 0.86 -7.55 0.70
C HIS A 30 0.51 -6.43 -0.28
N LEU A 31 1.49 -5.64 -0.73
CA LEU A 31 1.30 -4.55 -1.68
C LEU A 31 2.31 -4.69 -2.83
N LYS A 32 1.84 -4.56 -4.07
CA LYS A 32 2.71 -4.58 -5.26
C LYS A 32 2.88 -3.16 -5.80
N ALA A 33 4.13 -2.78 -6.10
CA ALA A 33 4.39 -1.56 -6.84
C ALA A 33 3.88 -1.73 -8.28
N ALA A 34 3.02 -0.82 -8.72
CA ALA A 34 2.43 -0.83 -10.05
C ALA A 34 3.32 -0.11 -11.08
N GLY A 35 4.34 0.60 -10.63
CA GLY A 35 5.34 1.22 -11.49
C GLY A 35 6.38 1.99 -10.68
N ARG A 36 7.17 2.79 -11.38
CA ARG A 36 8.16 3.67 -10.78
C ARG A 36 8.16 5.00 -11.53
N GLN A 37 8.11 6.11 -10.79
CA GLN A 37 8.31 7.44 -11.33
C GLN A 37 9.68 7.94 -10.88
N GLY A 38 10.67 7.85 -11.77
CA GLY A 38 12.07 8.06 -11.45
C GLY A 38 12.56 7.08 -10.39
N ARG A 39 12.97 7.59 -9.22
CA ARG A 39 13.43 6.75 -8.10
C ARG A 39 12.29 6.28 -7.19
N ARG A 40 11.10 6.88 -7.27
CA ARG A 40 9.97 6.63 -6.37
C ARG A 40 9.07 5.52 -6.92
N SER A 41 8.76 4.53 -6.08
CA SER A 41 7.76 3.50 -6.42
C SER A 41 6.35 4.11 -6.43
N MET A 42 5.57 3.71 -7.43
CA MET A 42 4.18 4.10 -7.60
C MET A 42 3.28 2.91 -7.30
N TYR A 43 2.15 3.17 -6.66
CA TYR A 43 1.20 2.16 -6.21
C TYR A 43 -0.16 2.47 -6.78
N ARG A 44 -0.95 1.45 -7.10
CA ARG A 44 -2.36 1.67 -7.39
C ARG A 44 -3.09 1.90 -6.08
N LEU A 45 -3.95 2.91 -6.04
CA LEU A 45 -4.78 3.19 -4.86
C LEU A 45 -5.62 1.97 -4.44
N GLU A 46 -6.14 1.21 -5.41
CA GLU A 46 -6.94 0.00 -5.15
C GLU A 46 -6.14 -1.10 -4.42
N ASP A 47 -4.87 -1.29 -4.78
CA ASP A 47 -3.99 -2.30 -4.17
C ASP A 47 -3.61 -1.88 -2.75
N VAL A 48 -3.46 -0.58 -2.49
CA VAL A 48 -3.18 -0.04 -1.16
C VAL A 48 -4.32 -0.36 -0.19
N PHE A 49 -5.57 -0.10 -0.59
CA PHE A 49 -6.75 -0.45 0.22
C PHE A 49 -6.98 -1.96 0.35
N ALA A 50 -6.62 -2.74 -0.68
CA ALA A 50 -6.65 -4.20 -0.58
C ALA A 50 -5.65 -4.72 0.48
N ALA A 51 -4.42 -4.19 0.47
CA ALA A 51 -3.39 -4.50 1.45
C ALA A 51 -3.82 -4.10 2.87
N GLU A 52 -4.35 -2.89 3.04
CA GLU A 52 -4.86 -2.39 4.32
C GLU A 52 -5.90 -3.34 4.93
N ARG A 53 -6.90 -3.74 4.13
CA ARG A 53 -7.94 -4.66 4.58
C ARG A 53 -7.38 -6.04 4.91
N CYS A 54 -6.42 -6.54 4.13
CA CYS A 54 -5.76 -7.82 4.41
C CYS A 54 -5.06 -7.78 5.78
N VAL A 55 -4.27 -6.73 6.04
CA VAL A 55 -3.53 -6.57 7.29
C VAL A 55 -4.47 -6.32 8.48
N ARG A 56 -5.52 -5.50 8.33
CA ARG A 56 -6.51 -5.27 9.40
C ARG A 56 -7.27 -6.54 9.76
N ARG A 57 -7.62 -7.38 8.76
CA ARG A 57 -8.23 -8.69 9.00
C ARG A 57 -7.28 -9.64 9.73
N ALA A 58 -6.01 -9.68 9.33
CA ALA A 58 -5.01 -10.50 9.99
C ALA A 58 -4.79 -10.06 11.45
N ALA A 59 -4.77 -8.75 11.74
CA ALA A 59 -4.66 -8.24 13.11
C ALA A 59 -5.88 -8.64 13.96
N ARG A 60 -7.09 -8.55 13.41
CA ARG A 60 -8.33 -8.92 14.12
C ARG A 60 -8.46 -10.43 14.36
N ALA A 61 -7.96 -11.26 13.45
CA ALA A 61 -7.97 -12.72 13.62
C ALA A 61 -6.97 -13.24 14.67
N GLN A 62 -6.04 -12.40 15.12
CA GLN A 62 -5.08 -12.70 16.19
C GLN A 62 -5.60 -12.31 17.59
N SER A 63 -6.85 -11.82 17.69
CA SER A 63 -7.49 -11.36 18.93
C SER A 63 -8.54 -12.35 19.44
#